data_AF-A0A0N4YHC8-F1
#
_entry.id   AF-A0A0N4YHC8-F1
#
_cell.length_a   1.000
_cell.length_b   1.000
_cell.length_c   1.000
_cell.angle_alpha   90.00
_cell.angle_beta   90.00
_cell.angle_gamma   90.00
#
_symmetry.space_group_name_H-M   'P 1'
#
loop_
_entity.id
_entity.type
_entity.pdbx_description
1 polymer ?
#
loop_
_entity_poly.entity_id
_entity_poly.type
_entity_poly.pdbx_seq_one_letter_code
_entity_poly.pdbx_strand_id
1 'polypeptide(L)'
;MKNEYNKVMEEIVKVVVYTNGEDKEPLSWPSLIGNNGATFGLRVKVSYPFWQYFKAEGRKVLLDFNKKNGTRIRFLQEKCLKIKDRENLCLFIRDAIRKRYQSKGKMPIPMQLRKDHLKLGEMGTYDPVILVERLNIDLSQWKGLSMEKLMDDRIREERKAGRVVVGPLALPGLDDIQESEESCAMKRTHDSEDGGAPVNKKPFVKN
;
A
#
# COMPACT_ATOMS: atom_id res chain seq x y z
N MET A 1 16.36 -14.98 27.89
CA MET A 1 16.04 -14.41 26.57
C MET A 1 16.81 -15.02 25.40
N LYS A 2 18.11 -14.72 25.12
CA LYS A 2 18.82 -15.32 23.95
C LYS A 2 18.78 -16.86 23.93
N ASN A 3 19.00 -17.49 25.08
CA ASN A 3 18.99 -18.95 25.21
C ASN A 3 17.61 -19.59 25.00
N GLU A 4 16.52 -18.86 25.26
CA GLU A 4 15.15 -19.37 25.03
C GLU A 4 14.84 -19.38 23.54
N TYR A 5 15.21 -18.33 22.81
CA TYR A 5 14.98 -18.28 21.37
C TYR A 5 15.85 -19.29 20.60
N ASN A 6 17.07 -19.54 21.06
CA ASN A 6 17.91 -20.60 20.47
C ASN A 6 17.25 -21.98 20.62
N LYS A 7 16.66 -22.29 21.78
CA LYS A 7 15.89 -23.52 21.98
C LYS A 7 14.69 -23.62 21.03
N VAL A 8 13.95 -22.53 20.86
CA VAL A 8 12.84 -22.48 19.88
C VAL A 8 13.35 -22.74 18.46
N MET A 9 14.55 -22.26 18.10
CA MET A 9 15.12 -22.54 16.77
C MET A 9 15.49 -24.02 16.61
N GLU A 10 16.13 -24.61 17.61
CA GLU A 10 16.44 -26.05 17.60
C GLU A 10 15.18 -26.91 17.51
N GLU A 11 14.12 -26.54 18.23
CA GLU A 11 12.81 -27.18 18.13
C GLU A 11 12.22 -27.06 16.73
N ILE A 12 12.29 -25.88 16.10
CA ILE A 12 11.79 -25.68 14.74
C ILE A 12 12.53 -26.58 13.76
N VAL A 13 13.86 -26.71 13.86
CA VAL A 13 14.67 -27.60 13.00
C VAL A 13 14.21 -29.05 13.13
N LYS A 14 13.91 -29.49 14.37
CA LYS A 14 13.37 -30.84 14.65
C LYS A 14 11.95 -31.01 14.10
N VAL A 15 11.09 -30.01 14.27
CA VAL A 15 9.70 -30.01 13.77
C VAL A 15 9.65 -30.14 12.26
N VAL A 16 10.55 -29.46 11.55
CA VAL A 16 10.63 -29.56 10.09
C VAL A 16 11.43 -30.77 9.62
N VAL A 17 11.95 -31.60 10.53
CA VAL A 17 12.68 -32.85 10.25
C VAL A 17 13.90 -32.61 9.34
N TYR A 18 14.65 -31.54 9.60
CA TYR A 18 15.89 -31.28 8.87
C TYR A 18 17.05 -32.09 9.47
N THR A 19 17.71 -32.91 8.65
CA THR A 19 18.70 -33.92 9.11
C THR A 19 20.10 -33.76 8.53
N ASN A 20 20.40 -32.64 7.85
CA ASN A 20 21.73 -32.45 7.27
C ASN A 20 22.80 -32.22 8.35
N GLY A 21 23.62 -33.24 8.61
CA GLY A 21 24.66 -33.21 9.65
C GLY A 21 25.88 -32.34 9.31
N GLU A 22 26.07 -31.97 8.04
CA GLU A 22 27.14 -31.04 7.63
C GLU A 22 26.80 -29.58 7.96
N ASP A 23 25.50 -29.27 8.03
CA ASP A 23 25.00 -27.94 8.34
C ASP A 23 24.89 -27.76 9.86
N LYS A 24 26.00 -27.31 10.46
CA LYS A 24 26.12 -27.16 11.92
C LYS A 24 25.23 -26.07 12.50
N GLU A 25 24.84 -25.07 11.71
CA GLU A 25 24.02 -23.93 12.14
C GLU A 25 22.93 -23.57 11.10
N PRO A 26 21.88 -24.41 10.97
CA PRO A 26 20.83 -24.20 9.97
C PRO A 26 20.00 -22.92 10.21
N LEU A 27 19.79 -22.59 11.48
CA LEU A 27 19.12 -21.38 11.94
C LEU A 27 20.00 -20.68 12.98
N SER A 28 20.27 -19.39 12.78
CA SER A 28 21.14 -18.62 13.68
C SER A 28 20.61 -17.20 13.92
N TRP A 29 21.15 -16.54 14.94
CA TRP A 29 20.85 -15.14 15.28
C TRP A 29 19.35 -14.83 15.49
N PRO A 30 18.60 -15.59 16.33
CA PRO A 30 17.22 -15.25 16.59
C PRO A 30 17.09 -13.92 17.35
N SER A 31 16.29 -13.01 16.82
CA SER A 31 15.96 -11.72 17.43
C SER A 31 14.46 -11.50 17.44
N LEU A 32 13.92 -11.05 18.58
CA LEU A 32 12.51 -10.70 18.72
C LEU A 32 12.21 -9.44 17.90
N ILE A 33 11.21 -9.51 17.01
CA ILE A 33 10.78 -8.38 16.18
C ILE A 33 9.41 -7.81 16.57
N GLY A 34 8.71 -8.46 17.48
CA GLY A 34 7.43 -7.99 17.99
C GLY A 34 6.71 -9.06 18.80
N ASN A 35 5.93 -8.64 19.79
CA ASN A 35 5.10 -9.50 20.61
C ASN A 35 3.79 -8.76 20.94
N ASN A 36 2.64 -9.40 20.74
CA ASN A 36 1.32 -8.84 21.05
C ASN A 36 0.52 -9.72 22.04
N GLY A 37 1.20 -10.56 22.83
CA GLY A 37 0.60 -11.44 23.83
C GLY A 37 0.01 -12.73 23.26
N ALA A 38 -0.62 -12.67 22.09
CA ALA A 38 -1.15 -13.85 21.39
C ALA A 38 -0.18 -14.46 20.36
N THR A 39 0.72 -13.63 19.81
CA THR A 39 1.71 -14.03 18.80
C THR A 39 3.00 -13.25 19.01
N PHE A 40 4.13 -13.88 18.66
CA PHE A 40 5.42 -13.20 18.60
C PHE A 40 6.11 -13.51 17.28
N GLY A 41 6.94 -12.58 16.82
CA GLY A 41 7.75 -12.72 15.62
C GLY A 41 9.22 -12.84 15.99
N LEU A 42 9.91 -13.80 15.37
CA LEU A 42 11.36 -13.93 15.43
C LEU A 42 11.96 -13.70 14.05
N ARG A 43 13.06 -12.96 14.01
CA ARG A 43 13.94 -12.84 12.84
C ARG A 43 15.15 -13.71 13.04
N VAL A 44 15.48 -14.51 12.02
CA VAL A 44 16.56 -15.48 12.05
C VAL A 44 17.34 -15.43 10.74
N LYS A 45 18.64 -15.70 10.81
CA LYS A 45 19.45 -16.07 9.64
C LYS A 45 19.31 -17.56 9.39
N VAL A 46 19.32 -17.92 8.12
CA VAL A 46 19.04 -19.28 7.66
C VAL A 46 20.15 -19.71 6.72
N SER A 47 20.65 -20.93 6.89
CA SER A 47 21.63 -21.51 5.99
C SER A 47 21.01 -21.77 4.60
N TYR A 48 21.86 -21.78 3.56
CA TYR A 48 21.39 -22.09 2.21
C TYR A 48 20.85 -23.53 2.07
N PRO A 49 21.53 -24.57 2.59
CA PRO A 49 21.02 -25.95 2.53
C PRO A 49 19.68 -26.11 3.24
N PHE A 50 19.51 -25.54 4.44
CA PHE A 50 18.23 -25.56 5.15
C PHE A 50 17.14 -24.88 4.34
N TRP A 51 17.42 -23.72 3.74
CA TRP A 51 16.42 -23.01 2.96
C TRP A 51 15.95 -23.79 1.72
N GLN A 52 16.86 -24.51 1.06
CA GLN A 52 16.50 -25.36 -0.08
C GLN A 52 15.60 -26.53 0.36
N TYR A 53 16.00 -27.22 1.43
CA TYR A 53 15.17 -28.28 2.03
C TYR A 53 13.79 -27.75 2.44
N PHE A 54 13.74 -26.60 3.12
CA PHE A 54 12.50 -26.03 3.62
C PHE A 54 11.52 -25.70 2.48
N LYS A 55 12.02 -25.19 1.35
CA LYS A 55 11.19 -24.93 0.16
C LYS A 55 10.64 -26.21 -0.47
N ALA A 56 11.42 -27.27 -0.52
CA ALA A 56 11.04 -28.53 -1.16
C ALA A 56 10.05 -29.32 -0.29
N GLU A 57 10.39 -29.52 0.98
CA GLU A 57 9.69 -30.46 1.87
C GLU A 57 9.26 -29.82 3.19
N GLY A 58 10.14 -29.02 3.82
CA GLY A 58 9.90 -28.50 5.17
C GLY A 58 8.62 -27.65 5.31
N ARG A 59 8.16 -26.97 4.25
CA ARG A 59 6.86 -26.26 4.25
C ARG A 59 5.66 -27.18 4.46
N LYS A 60 5.67 -28.36 3.83
CA LYS A 60 4.57 -29.34 3.95
C LYS A 60 4.56 -29.93 5.36
N VAL A 61 5.74 -30.33 5.83
CA VAL A 61 5.94 -30.88 7.19
C VAL A 61 5.47 -29.88 8.25
N LEU A 62 5.86 -28.61 8.13
CA LEU A 62 5.42 -27.56 9.06
C LEU A 62 3.90 -27.35 9.04
N LEU A 63 3.28 -27.46 7.87
CA LEU A 63 1.83 -27.31 7.73
C LEU A 63 1.07 -28.47 8.39
N ASP A 64 1.56 -29.70 8.24
CA ASP A 64 0.99 -30.87 8.89
C ASP A 64 1.19 -30.84 10.41
N PHE A 65 2.35 -30.37 10.86
CA PHE A 65 2.60 -30.13 12.29
C PHE A 65 1.63 -29.09 12.87
N ASN A 66 1.43 -27.96 12.18
CA ASN A 66 0.49 -26.91 12.57
C ASN A 66 -0.94 -27.46 12.70
N LYS A 67 -1.39 -28.30 11.74
CA LYS A 67 -2.71 -28.93 11.79
C LYS A 67 -2.86 -29.87 12.98
N LYS A 68 -1.85 -30.71 13.25
CA LYS A 68 -1.89 -31.71 14.33
C LYS A 68 -1.85 -31.09 15.72
N ASN A 69 -1.10 -30.00 15.89
CA ASN A 69 -0.84 -29.40 17.20
C ASN A 69 -1.64 -28.11 17.45
N GLY A 70 -2.52 -27.72 16.52
CA GLY A 70 -3.29 -26.47 16.63
C GLY A 70 -2.44 -25.20 16.62
N THR A 71 -1.20 -25.27 16.12
CA THR A 71 -0.26 -24.14 16.07
C THR A 71 -0.33 -23.42 14.73
N ARG A 72 0.20 -22.19 14.68
CA ARG A 72 0.20 -21.35 13.46
C ARG A 72 1.58 -20.77 13.17
N ILE A 73 2.59 -21.64 13.13
CA ILE A 73 3.98 -21.25 12.83
C ILE A 73 4.09 -20.93 11.34
N ARG A 74 4.72 -19.79 11.01
CA ARG A 74 4.90 -19.34 9.63
C ARG A 74 6.33 -18.89 9.40
N PHE A 75 6.94 -19.40 8.33
CA PHE A 75 8.26 -18.98 7.87
C PHE A 75 8.10 -17.97 6.73
N LEU A 76 8.61 -16.75 6.92
CA LEU A 76 8.54 -15.68 5.93
C LEU A 76 9.95 -15.21 5.60
N GLN A 77 10.31 -15.22 4.32
CA GLN A 77 11.59 -14.69 3.89
C GLN A 77 11.57 -13.16 3.97
N GLU A 78 12.61 -12.56 4.56
CA GLU A 78 12.68 -11.11 4.77
C GLU A 78 12.61 -10.30 3.46
N LYS A 79 13.17 -10.83 2.36
CA LYS A 79 13.02 -10.24 1.02
C LYS A 79 11.56 -10.15 0.55
N CYS A 80 10.70 -11.07 1.01
CA CYS A 80 9.26 -11.04 0.75
C CYS A 80 8.50 -10.21 1.80
N LEU A 81 9.09 -9.91 2.95
CA LEU A 81 8.46 -9.08 3.98
C LEU A 81 8.24 -7.65 3.47
N LYS A 82 9.23 -7.07 2.78
CA LYS A 82 9.09 -5.74 2.15
C LYS A 82 7.94 -5.73 1.14
N ILE A 83 7.87 -6.73 0.25
CA ILE A 83 6.82 -6.84 -0.77
C ILE A 83 5.45 -7.01 -0.11
N LYS A 84 5.33 -7.92 0.86
CA LYS A 84 4.09 -8.18 1.58
C LYS A 84 3.61 -6.98 2.39
N ASP A 85 4.53 -6.24 3.03
CA ASP A 85 4.17 -5.04 3.76
C ASP A 85 3.79 -3.89 2.82
N ARG A 86 4.37 -3.81 1.61
CA ARG A 86 3.89 -2.89 0.57
C ARG A 86 2.47 -3.23 0.12
N GLU A 87 2.17 -4.51 -0.09
CA GLU A 87 0.80 -4.97 -0.39
C GLU A 87 -0.18 -4.63 0.74
N ASN A 88 0.21 -4.88 2.00
CA ASN A 88 -0.58 -4.52 3.18
C ASN A 88 -0.78 -3.00 3.29
N LEU A 89 0.24 -2.21 2.94
CA LEU A 89 0.16 -0.76 2.92
C LEU A 89 -0.83 -0.27 1.85
N CYS A 90 -0.85 -0.89 0.65
CA CYS A 90 -1.86 -0.61 -0.37
C CYS A 90 -3.29 -0.85 0.16
N LEU A 91 -3.51 -1.92 0.94
CA LEU A 91 -4.80 -2.20 1.57
C LEU A 91 -5.16 -1.14 2.62
N PHE A 92 -4.19 -0.75 3.47
CA PHE A 92 -4.36 0.27 4.48
C PHE A 92 -4.75 1.62 3.86
N ILE A 93 -4.04 2.04 2.80
CA ILE A 93 -4.34 3.28 2.07
C ILE A 93 -5.74 3.22 1.46
N ARG A 94 -6.10 2.09 0.84
CA ARG A 94 -7.43 1.91 0.25
C ARG A 94 -8.54 2.11 1.27
N ASP A 95 -8.38 1.57 2.47
CA ASP A 95 -9.36 1.72 3.55
C ASP A 95 -9.37 3.15 4.11
N ALA A 96 -8.21 3.81 4.22
CA ALA A 96 -8.13 5.23 4.58
C ALA A 96 -8.86 6.13 3.56
N ILE A 97 -8.67 5.89 2.26
CA ILE A 97 -9.39 6.59 1.19
C ILE A 97 -10.89 6.36 1.32
N ARG A 98 -11.33 5.10 1.46
CA ARG A 98 -12.76 4.78 1.64
C ARG A 98 -13.38 5.51 2.83
N LYS A 99 -12.69 5.56 3.97
CA LYS A 99 -13.15 6.30 5.15
C LYS A 99 -13.33 7.79 4.85
N ARG A 100 -12.40 8.42 4.12
CA ARG A 100 -12.53 9.83 3.71
C ARG A 100 -13.75 10.09 2.79
N TYR A 101 -14.05 9.17 1.88
CA TYR A 101 -15.25 9.26 1.04
C TYR A 101 -16.53 9.03 1.85
N GLN A 102 -16.53 8.03 2.73
CA GLN A 102 -17.66 7.76 3.64
C GLN A 102 -17.96 8.94 4.55
N SER A 103 -16.94 9.60 5.12
CA SER A 103 -17.14 10.79 5.96
C SER A 103 -17.73 11.98 5.21
N LYS A 104 -17.52 12.05 3.88
CA LYS A 104 -18.14 13.08 3.01
C LYS A 104 -19.43 12.58 2.32
N GLY A 105 -19.92 11.38 2.64
CA GLY A 105 -21.13 10.80 2.04
C GLY A 105 -21.01 10.49 0.54
N LYS A 106 -19.80 10.40 -0.01
CA LYS A 106 -19.55 10.19 -1.43
C LYS A 106 -19.13 8.75 -1.72
N MET A 107 -19.36 8.31 -2.95
CA MET A 107 -18.89 7.00 -3.42
C MET A 107 -17.38 7.04 -3.67
N PRO A 108 -16.60 6.08 -3.13
CA PRO A 108 -15.17 6.04 -3.35
C PRO A 108 -14.82 5.69 -4.79
N ILE A 109 -13.74 6.28 -5.29
CA ILE A 109 -13.17 5.92 -6.60
C ILE A 109 -12.82 4.41 -6.67
N PRO A 110 -12.92 3.78 -7.85
CA PRO A 110 -12.53 2.39 -8.02
C PRO A 110 -11.03 2.22 -7.76
N MET A 111 -10.68 1.31 -6.85
CA MET A 111 -9.29 1.05 -6.45
C MET A 111 -8.94 -0.41 -6.69
N GLN A 112 -7.85 -0.65 -7.42
CA GLN A 112 -7.36 -1.99 -7.76
C GLN A 112 -5.91 -2.16 -7.29
N LEU A 113 -5.61 -3.27 -6.62
CA LEU A 113 -4.24 -3.63 -6.28
C LEU A 113 -3.60 -4.33 -7.47
N ARG A 114 -2.41 -3.86 -7.88
CA ARG A 114 -1.57 -4.52 -8.89
C ARG A 114 -0.22 -4.83 -8.25
N LYS A 115 -0.07 -6.07 -7.74
CA LYS A 115 1.11 -6.48 -6.95
C LYS A 115 1.30 -5.53 -5.76
N ASP A 116 2.46 -4.89 -5.66
CA ASP A 116 2.88 -3.96 -4.62
C ASP A 116 2.52 -2.50 -4.90
N HIS A 117 1.67 -2.24 -5.89
CA HIS A 117 1.21 -0.90 -6.26
C HIS A 117 -0.32 -0.78 -6.19
N LEU A 118 -0.81 0.45 -5.98
CA LEU A 118 -2.23 0.77 -5.93
C LEU A 118 -2.64 1.58 -7.17
N LYS A 119 -3.59 1.04 -7.95
CA LYS A 119 -4.22 1.75 -9.07
C LYS A 119 -5.48 2.47 -8.58
N LEU A 120 -5.52 3.78 -8.78
CA LEU A 120 -6.65 4.65 -8.45
C LEU A 120 -7.38 5.03 -9.74
N GLY A 121 -8.50 4.36 -10.05
CA GLY A 121 -9.34 4.62 -11.23
C GLY A 121 -8.54 4.90 -12.52
N GLU A 122 -8.79 6.07 -13.09
CA GLU A 122 -8.10 6.60 -14.28
C GLU A 122 -6.83 7.41 -13.95
N MET A 123 -6.60 7.75 -12.68
CA MET A 123 -5.43 8.54 -12.25
C MET A 123 -4.10 7.80 -12.41
N GLY A 124 -4.16 6.46 -12.50
CA GLY A 124 -3.01 5.62 -12.77
C GLY A 124 -2.58 4.78 -11.57
N THR A 125 -1.35 4.28 -11.64
CA THR A 125 -0.77 3.33 -10.68
C THR A 125 0.29 4.04 -9.85
N TYR A 126 0.18 3.94 -8.53
CA TYR A 126 1.04 4.64 -7.59
C TYR A 126 1.80 3.68 -6.68
N ASP A 127 3.02 4.09 -6.32
CA ASP A 127 3.77 3.50 -5.23
C ASP A 127 3.08 3.86 -3.89
N PRO A 128 2.84 2.88 -3.01
CA PRO A 128 2.09 3.12 -1.76
C PRO A 128 2.80 4.07 -0.80
N VAL A 129 4.14 4.10 -0.77
CA VAL A 129 4.90 5.00 0.09
C VAL A 129 4.75 6.45 -0.37
N ILE A 130 4.85 6.69 -1.67
CA ILE A 130 4.60 8.02 -2.25
C ILE A 130 3.15 8.44 -2.00
N LEU A 131 2.21 7.51 -2.12
CA LEU A 131 0.79 7.83 -2.02
C LEU A 131 0.38 8.24 -0.59
N VAL A 132 0.96 7.63 0.45
CA VAL A 132 0.76 8.06 1.85
C VAL A 132 1.16 9.52 2.03
N GLU A 133 2.32 9.90 1.49
CA GLU A 133 2.85 11.26 1.58
C GLU A 133 1.98 12.25 0.81
N ARG A 134 1.62 11.92 -0.44
CA ARG A 134 0.77 12.79 -1.27
C ARG A 134 -0.63 13.01 -0.72
N LEU A 135 -1.19 12.00 -0.05
CA LEU A 135 -2.52 12.07 0.53
C LEU A 135 -2.51 12.51 2.00
N ASN A 136 -1.34 12.75 2.58
CA ASN A 136 -1.16 13.04 4.01
C ASN A 136 -1.97 12.08 4.91
N ILE A 137 -1.75 10.77 4.73
CA ILE A 137 -2.47 9.73 5.48
C ILE A 137 -1.80 9.53 6.85
N ASP A 138 -2.59 9.57 7.91
CA ASP A 138 -2.12 9.23 9.26
C ASP A 138 -1.75 7.74 9.35
N LEU A 139 -0.51 7.48 9.77
CA LEU A 139 0.06 6.14 9.95
C LEU A 139 0.05 5.67 11.40
N SER A 140 -0.60 6.39 12.33
CA SER A 140 -0.68 6.00 13.75
C SER A 140 -1.14 4.55 13.98
N GLN A 141 -2.01 4.04 13.10
CA GLN A 141 -2.55 2.67 13.16
C GLN A 141 -1.74 1.66 12.33
N TRP A 142 -0.72 2.10 11.59
CA TRP A 142 0.13 1.24 10.78
C TRP A 142 1.10 0.45 11.66
N LYS A 143 1.09 -0.88 11.52
CA LYS A 143 1.92 -1.81 12.32
C LYS A 143 2.97 -2.57 11.51
N GLY A 144 3.16 -2.22 10.24
CA GLY A 144 4.18 -2.84 9.39
C GLY A 144 5.53 -2.12 9.44
N LEU A 145 6.41 -2.42 8.49
CA LEU A 145 7.70 -1.73 8.35
C LEU A 145 7.55 -0.21 8.21
N SER A 146 8.57 0.53 8.65
CA SER A 146 8.62 1.99 8.49
C SER A 146 8.66 2.40 7.01
N MET A 147 8.15 3.58 6.69
CA MET A 147 8.12 4.09 5.31
C MET A 147 9.52 4.14 4.68
N GLU A 148 10.56 4.50 5.45
CA GLU A 148 11.95 4.49 4.98
C GLU A 148 12.43 3.12 4.50
N LYS A 149 12.00 2.05 5.19
CA LYS A 149 12.34 0.66 4.85
C LYS A 149 11.51 0.12 3.70
N LEU A 150 10.29 0.64 3.51
CA LEU A 150 9.40 0.28 2.40
C LEU A 150 9.74 1.03 1.10
N MET A 151 10.33 2.22 1.22
CA MET A 151 10.77 3.04 0.09
C MET A 151 11.86 2.32 -0.71
N ASP A 152 11.80 2.43 -2.04
CA ASP A 152 12.81 1.86 -2.91
C ASP A 152 14.09 2.66 -2.92
N ASP A 153 15.21 1.97 -3.12
CA ASP A 153 16.55 2.55 -3.02
C ASP A 153 16.74 3.68 -4.06
N ARG A 154 16.17 3.52 -5.27
CA ARG A 154 16.18 4.56 -6.31
C ARG A 154 15.46 5.84 -5.88
N ILE A 155 14.25 5.70 -5.34
CA ILE A 155 13.45 6.85 -4.86
C ILE A 155 14.15 7.49 -3.66
N ARG A 156 14.81 6.70 -2.81
CA ARG A 156 15.59 7.18 -1.67
C ARG A 156 16.80 8.02 -2.12
N GLU A 157 17.50 7.60 -3.17
CA GLU A 157 18.61 8.34 -3.75
C GLU A 157 18.15 9.61 -4.45
N GLU A 158 17.07 9.56 -5.24
CA GLU A 158 16.48 10.73 -5.90
C GLU A 158 15.97 11.76 -4.86
N ARG A 159 15.43 11.29 -3.73
CA ARG A 159 14.99 12.13 -2.60
C ARG A 159 16.18 12.80 -1.91
N LYS A 160 17.26 12.06 -1.65
CA LYS A 160 18.52 12.62 -1.14
C LYS A 160 19.13 13.63 -2.10
N ALA A 161 18.97 13.42 -3.40
CA ALA A 161 19.42 14.32 -4.46
C ALA A 161 18.49 15.53 -4.69
N GLY A 162 17.40 15.67 -3.91
CA GLY A 162 16.46 16.80 -4.02
C GLY A 162 15.63 16.83 -5.31
N ARG A 163 15.58 15.73 -6.08
CA ARG A 163 14.89 15.69 -7.38
C ARG A 163 13.43 15.24 -7.28
N VAL A 164 13.01 14.70 -6.14
CA VAL A 164 11.64 14.22 -5.94
C VAL A 164 10.82 15.32 -5.27
N VAL A 165 10.05 16.07 -6.06
CA VAL A 165 8.99 16.94 -5.55
C VAL A 165 7.72 16.10 -5.43
N VAL A 166 7.40 15.67 -4.22
CA VAL A 166 6.15 14.95 -3.93
C VAL A 166 5.06 15.99 -3.65
N GLY A 167 4.36 16.45 -4.69
CA GLY A 167 3.21 17.35 -4.54
C GLY A 167 1.95 16.62 -4.03
N PRO A 168 1.01 17.34 -3.37
CA PRO A 168 -0.23 16.75 -2.86
C PRO A 168 -1.07 16.16 -4.00
N LEU A 169 -1.79 15.08 -3.71
CA LEU A 169 -2.69 14.44 -4.66
C LEU A 169 -4.15 14.73 -4.29
N ALA A 170 -4.84 15.48 -5.13
CA ALA A 170 -6.29 15.68 -5.04
C ALA A 170 -7.02 14.39 -5.46
N LEU A 171 -7.97 13.95 -4.65
CA LEU A 171 -8.81 12.80 -4.96
C LEU A 171 -10.13 13.28 -5.58
N PRO A 172 -10.50 12.79 -6.79
CA PRO A 172 -11.68 13.27 -7.50
C PRO A 172 -12.95 13.21 -6.65
N GLY A 173 -13.61 14.36 -6.49
CA GLY A 173 -14.84 14.46 -5.69
C GLY A 173 -14.61 14.60 -4.19
N LEU A 174 -13.37 14.62 -3.69
CA LEU A 174 -13.06 15.02 -2.31
C LEU A 174 -12.57 16.46 -2.17
N ASP A 175 -12.33 17.15 -3.29
CA ASP A 175 -12.01 18.57 -3.28
C ASP A 175 -13.20 19.33 -2.69
N ASP A 176 -12.92 20.08 -1.63
CA ASP A 176 -13.86 21.05 -1.10
C ASP A 176 -13.97 22.14 -2.16
N ILE A 177 -15.12 22.19 -2.84
CA ILE A 177 -15.55 23.41 -3.51
C ILE A 177 -15.69 24.42 -2.37
N GLN A 178 -14.64 25.20 -2.13
CA GLN A 178 -14.84 26.53 -1.58
C GLN A 178 -15.66 27.25 -2.64
N GLU A 179 -16.95 27.41 -2.38
CA GLU A 179 -17.76 28.44 -3.01
C GLU A 179 -17.09 29.78 -2.69
N SER A 180 -16.17 30.20 -3.55
CA SER A 180 -15.86 31.61 -3.71
C SER A 180 -16.89 32.17 -4.68
N GLU A 181 -18.08 32.47 -4.17
CA GLU A 181 -18.83 33.60 -4.72
C GLU A 181 -17.96 34.84 -4.51
N GLU A 182 -17.37 35.38 -5.58
CA GLU A 182 -17.29 36.82 -5.80
C GLU A 182 -16.69 37.16 -7.19
N SER A 183 -17.59 37.60 -8.07
CA SER A 183 -17.38 38.56 -9.15
C SER A 183 -16.45 38.19 -10.33
N CYS A 184 -17.07 37.87 -11.47
CA CYS A 184 -16.63 38.50 -12.71
C CYS A 184 -17.85 39.01 -13.48
N ALA A 185 -18.08 40.31 -13.30
CA ALA A 185 -19.04 41.09 -14.07
C ALA A 185 -18.79 40.87 -15.57
N MET A 186 -19.80 40.35 -16.28
CA MET A 186 -19.83 40.41 -17.74
C MET A 186 -19.95 41.87 -18.17
N LYS A 187 -18.81 42.54 -18.40
CA LYS A 187 -18.75 43.71 -19.27
C LYS A 187 -18.88 43.22 -20.71
N ARG A 188 -20.12 43.22 -21.22
CA ARG A 188 -20.39 43.21 -22.66
C ARG A 188 -20.11 44.60 -23.20
N THR A 189 -19.07 44.73 -24.00
CA THR A 189 -18.93 45.80 -24.98
C THR A 189 -18.16 45.24 -26.17
N HIS A 190 -18.86 45.01 -27.27
CA HIS A 190 -18.39 45.55 -28.53
C HIS A 190 -19.60 45.84 -29.41
N ASP A 191 -19.84 47.13 -29.60
CA ASP A 191 -20.77 47.71 -30.56
C ASP A 191 -20.32 47.37 -31.99
N SER A 192 -21.30 47.14 -32.85
CA SER A 192 -21.24 47.47 -34.29
C SER A 192 -22.69 47.66 -34.74
N GLU A 193 -23.23 48.86 -34.55
CA GLU A 193 -24.41 49.34 -35.27
C GLU A 193 -23.99 49.88 -36.63
N ASP A 194 -24.64 49.41 -37.68
CA ASP A 194 -25.26 50.22 -38.74
C ASP A 194 -26.08 49.23 -39.60
N GLY A 195 -27.38 49.34 -39.86
CA GLY A 195 -28.29 50.46 -39.89
C GLY A 195 -29.09 50.32 -41.21
N GLY A 196 -30.39 49.97 -41.17
CA GLY A 196 -31.11 49.76 -42.44
C GLY A 196 -32.53 49.18 -42.44
N ALA A 197 -33.41 49.71 -41.56
CA ALA A 197 -34.86 49.90 -41.70
C ALA A 197 -35.87 48.76 -42.09
N PRO A 198 -37.15 48.86 -41.67
CA PRO A 198 -38.08 47.73 -41.53
C PRO A 198 -39.35 47.84 -42.40
N VAL A 199 -39.90 46.73 -42.94
CA VAL A 199 -41.30 46.67 -43.40
C VAL A 199 -41.92 45.26 -43.27
N ASN A 200 -42.71 45.09 -42.21
CA ASN A 200 -44.12 44.64 -42.19
C ASN A 200 -44.64 43.63 -43.25
N LYS A 201 -45.05 42.42 -42.82
CA LYS A 201 -46.44 41.89 -42.88
C LYS A 201 -46.52 40.41 -42.45
N LYS A 202 -47.52 40.12 -41.59
CA LYS A 202 -47.97 38.80 -41.11
C LYS A 202 -48.65 37.96 -42.24
N PRO A 203 -49.35 36.84 -41.92
CA PRO A 203 -48.92 35.46 -41.67
C PRO A 203 -49.58 34.50 -42.72
N PHE A 204 -49.82 33.21 -42.40
CA PHE A 204 -50.59 32.16 -43.15
C PHE A 204 -49.81 31.40 -44.26
N VAL A 205 -49.96 30.08 -44.51
CA VAL A 205 -50.68 28.96 -43.88
C VAL A 205 -50.29 27.62 -44.54
N LYS A 206 -50.40 26.52 -43.76
CA LYS A 206 -50.69 25.09 -44.05
C LYS A 206 -49.88 24.22 -45.03
N ASN A 207 -49.73 23.00 -44.48
CA ASN A 207 -49.59 21.64 -45.04
C ASN A 207 -48.21 21.21 -45.50
#